data_AF-A0A1E1UYY9-F1
#
_entry.id   AF-A0A1E1UYY9-F1
#
_cell.length_a   1.000
_cell.length_b   1.000
_cell.length_c   1.000
_cell.angle_alpha   90.00
_cell.angle_beta   90.00
_cell.angle_gamma   90.00
#
_symmetry.space_group_name_H-M   'P 1'
#
loop_
_entity.id
_entity.type
_entity.pdbx_description
1 polymer ?
#
loop_
_entity_poly.entity_id
_entity_poly.type
_entity_poly.pdbx_seq_one_letter_code
_entity_poly.pdbx_strand_id
1 'polypeptide(L)'
;MPEGDVTIFVCVACRRARADLPEGYDQPGLGFAEALRERIARDGGTLPVEPVDCLAVCNRPCTVALAADGKWTYLIGDLDADSHIAEIVNAAASFAASANGIVPWKERPASFRKGVVARVPPLPARQQG
;
A
#
# COMPACT_ATOMS: atom_id res chain seq x y z
N MET A 1 15.44 -14.86 3.46
CA MET A 1 14.12 -14.38 2.99
C MET A 1 14.21 -14.41 1.48
N PRO A 2 13.24 -14.96 0.75
CA PRO A 2 13.34 -14.98 -0.71
C PRO A 2 13.42 -13.53 -1.22
N GLU A 3 14.42 -13.26 -2.06
CA GLU A 3 14.56 -12.00 -2.77
C GLU A 3 13.28 -11.76 -3.59
N GLY A 4 12.59 -10.63 -3.36
CA GLY A 4 11.58 -10.13 -4.29
C GLY A 4 10.10 -10.30 -3.91
N ASP A 5 9.77 -10.78 -2.71
CA ASP A 5 8.37 -10.82 -2.27
C ASP A 5 7.87 -9.42 -1.89
N VAL A 6 6.92 -8.92 -2.67
CA VAL A 6 6.27 -7.63 -2.44
C VAL A 6 5.36 -7.73 -1.23
N THR A 7 5.41 -6.74 -0.35
CA THR A 7 4.45 -6.61 0.76
C THR A 7 3.64 -5.33 0.60
N ILE A 8 2.32 -5.43 0.82
CA ILE A 8 1.46 -4.26 1.00
C ILE A 8 1.39 -3.97 2.49
N PHE A 9 2.03 -2.90 2.94
CA PHE A 9 1.87 -2.41 4.30
C PHE A 9 0.67 -1.45 4.37
N VAL A 10 -0.23 -1.61 5.34
CA VAL A 10 -1.43 -0.76 5.48
C VAL A 10 -1.39 -0.05 6.81
N CYS A 11 -1.41 1.29 6.80
CA CYS A 11 -1.47 2.06 8.03
C CYS A 11 -2.86 1.94 8.68
N VAL A 12 -2.92 1.40 9.89
CA VAL A 12 -4.19 1.20 10.61
C VAL A 12 -4.50 2.28 11.67
N ALA A 13 -3.56 3.17 11.99
CA ALA A 13 -3.82 4.27 12.93
C ALA A 13 -4.35 5.55 12.29
N CYS A 14 -4.30 5.71 10.96
CA CYS A 14 -4.83 6.90 10.29
C CYS A 14 -6.32 7.09 10.62
N ARG A 15 -6.68 8.30 11.08
CA ARG A 15 -8.06 8.70 11.35
C ARG A 15 -8.55 9.61 10.25
N ARG A 16 -9.74 9.37 9.73
CA ARG A 16 -10.43 10.26 8.80
C ARG A 16 -11.67 10.82 9.47
N ALA A 17 -11.80 12.15 9.45
CA ALA A 17 -12.92 12.83 10.08
C ALA A 17 -14.25 12.39 9.46
N ARG A 18 -15.21 12.00 10.31
CA ARG A 18 -16.52 11.46 9.96
C ARG A 18 -17.53 11.95 10.99
N ALA A 19 -18.22 13.03 10.67
CA ALA A 19 -19.19 13.66 11.56
C ALA A 19 -20.43 12.78 11.84
N ASP A 20 -20.66 11.76 11.01
CA ASP A 20 -21.72 10.77 11.13
C ASP A 20 -21.43 9.67 12.17
N LEU A 21 -20.22 9.61 12.72
CA LEU A 21 -19.82 8.60 13.71
C LEU A 21 -19.73 9.19 15.12
N PRO A 22 -20.05 8.41 16.18
CA PRO A 22 -19.98 8.89 17.57
C PRO A 22 -18.61 9.43 17.99
N GLU A 23 -17.53 8.80 17.53
CA GLU A 23 -16.15 9.21 17.81
C GLU A 23 -15.68 10.38 16.92
N GLY A 24 -16.47 10.79 15.92
CA GLY A 24 -16.12 11.85 14.98
C GLY A 24 -15.07 11.46 13.91
N TYR A 25 -14.62 10.20 13.88
CA TYR A 25 -13.70 9.68 12.88
C TYR A 25 -13.91 8.18 12.62
N ASP A 26 -13.45 7.73 11.45
CA ASP A 26 -13.19 6.30 11.17
C ASP A 26 -11.69 6.03 11.02
N GLN A 27 -11.34 4.75 10.99
CA GLN A 27 -9.99 4.24 10.71
C GLN A 27 -10.02 3.39 9.45
N PRO A 28 -10.02 4.02 8.25
CA PRO A 28 -10.30 3.32 7.00
C PRO A 28 -9.27 2.22 6.68
N GLY A 29 -8.04 2.34 7.20
CA GLY A 29 -6.99 1.33 7.00
C GLY A 29 -7.29 -0.04 7.60
N LEU A 30 -8.08 -0.12 8.68
CA LEU A 30 -8.45 -1.41 9.29
C LEU A 30 -9.27 -2.26 8.32
N GLY A 31 -10.38 -1.70 7.82
CA GLY A 31 -11.23 -2.38 6.84
C GLY A 31 -10.52 -2.61 5.51
N PHE A 32 -9.66 -1.68 5.11
CA PHE A 32 -8.91 -1.79 3.85
C PHE A 32 -7.93 -2.97 3.85
N ALA A 33 -7.21 -3.20 4.95
CA ALA A 33 -6.28 -4.32 5.06
C ALA A 33 -6.99 -5.68 4.89
N GLU A 34 -8.15 -5.86 5.54
CA GLU A 34 -8.92 -7.10 5.40
C GLU A 34 -9.49 -7.26 3.99
N ALA A 35 -10.08 -6.19 3.43
CA ALA A 35 -10.64 -6.23 2.08
C ALA A 35 -9.57 -6.54 1.01
N LEU A 36 -8.33 -6.06 1.20
CA LEU A 36 -7.21 -6.42 0.33
C LEU A 36 -6.90 -7.92 0.41
N ARG A 37 -6.79 -8.48 1.63
CA ARG A 37 -6.52 -9.91 1.83
C ARG A 37 -7.59 -10.77 1.20
N GLU A 38 -8.86 -10.45 1.45
CA GLU A 38 -10.00 -11.17 0.85
C GLU A 38 -9.94 -11.12 -0.67
N ARG A 39 -9.66 -9.94 -1.24
CA ARG A 39 -9.55 -9.81 -2.69
C ARG A 39 -8.41 -10.66 -3.26
N ILE A 40 -7.22 -10.58 -2.67
CA ILE A 40 -6.04 -11.34 -3.11
C ILE A 40 -6.33 -12.84 -3.03
N ALA A 41 -6.93 -13.31 -1.94
CA ALA A 41 -7.29 -14.72 -1.77
C ALA A 41 -8.33 -15.18 -2.81
N ARG A 42 -9.37 -14.37 -3.09
CA ARG A 42 -10.36 -14.66 -4.13
C ARG A 42 -9.74 -14.78 -5.52
N ASP A 43 -8.72 -13.97 -5.80
CA ASP A 43 -8.01 -13.98 -7.08
C ASP A 43 -6.93 -15.10 -7.14
N GLY A 44 -6.80 -15.93 -6.09
CA GLY A 44 -5.84 -17.02 -5.98
C GLY A 44 -4.39 -16.57 -5.75
N GLY A 45 -4.19 -15.29 -5.39
CA GLY A 45 -2.88 -14.72 -5.11
C GLY A 45 -2.40 -14.98 -3.68
N THR A 46 -1.09 -14.78 -3.46
CA THR A 46 -0.42 -14.99 -2.15
C THR A 46 0.30 -13.73 -1.66
N LEU A 47 -0.06 -12.56 -2.18
CA LEU A 47 0.61 -11.30 -1.87
C LEU A 47 0.38 -10.92 -0.39
N PRO A 48 1.44 -10.77 0.43
CA PRO A 48 1.32 -10.37 1.83
C PRO A 48 0.69 -8.99 2.01
N VAL A 49 -0.23 -8.90 2.98
CA VAL A 49 -0.85 -7.65 3.44
C VAL A 49 -0.63 -7.53 4.95
N GLU A 50 0.19 -6.56 5.33
CA GLU A 50 0.65 -6.38 6.70
C GLU A 50 0.16 -5.04 7.28
N PRO A 51 -0.67 -5.05 8.34
CA PRO A 51 -1.05 -3.84 9.03
C PRO A 51 0.17 -3.30 9.77
N VAL A 52 0.32 -1.99 9.76
CA VAL A 52 1.36 -1.28 10.51
C VAL A 52 0.73 -0.15 11.31
N ASP A 53 1.33 0.14 12.46
CA ASP A 53 0.81 1.17 13.35
C ASP A 53 0.79 2.54 12.68
N CYS A 54 1.84 2.93 11.95
CA CYS A 54 1.92 4.27 11.38
C CYS A 54 2.84 4.36 10.16
N LEU A 55 2.39 5.09 9.14
CA LEU A 55 3.21 5.52 7.99
C LEU A 55 3.48 7.04 7.98
N ALA A 56 3.08 7.76 9.05
CA ALA A 56 3.22 9.20 9.22
C ALA A 56 2.53 10.06 8.13
N VAL A 57 1.49 9.55 7.48
CA VAL A 57 0.72 10.26 6.44
C VAL A 57 -0.72 10.53 6.90
N CYS A 58 -0.89 10.91 8.17
CA CYS A 58 -2.22 11.07 8.79
C CYS A 58 -3.12 12.11 8.09
N ASN A 59 -2.53 13.07 7.39
CA ASN A 59 -3.28 14.08 6.63
C ASN A 59 -3.86 13.56 5.30
N ARG A 60 -3.50 12.34 4.88
CA ARG A 60 -4.00 11.67 3.66
C ARG A 60 -4.49 10.25 3.98
N PRO A 61 -5.56 10.13 4.79
CA PRO A 61 -5.97 8.87 5.41
C PRO A 61 -6.38 7.80 4.39
N CYS A 62 -6.30 6.56 4.89
CA CYS A 62 -6.06 5.33 4.13
C CYS A 62 -4.77 5.41 3.32
N THR A 63 -3.67 4.96 3.94
CA THR A 63 -2.33 4.99 3.35
C THR A 63 -1.75 3.59 3.33
N VAL A 64 -1.16 3.22 2.19
CA VAL A 64 -0.41 1.98 2.04
C VAL A 64 1.02 2.25 1.62
N ALA A 65 1.91 1.29 1.90
CA ALA A 65 3.21 1.21 1.27
C ALA A 65 3.37 -0.07 0.45
N LEU A 66 3.93 0.05 -0.74
CA LEU A 66 4.38 -1.08 -1.56
C LEU A 66 5.89 -1.16 -1.44
N ALA A 67 6.39 -2.26 -0.88
CA ALA A 67 7.81 -2.45 -0.63
C ALA A 67 8.25 -3.88 -0.95
N ALA A 68 9.49 -4.01 -1.37
CA ALA A 68 10.19 -5.28 -1.52
C ALA A 68 11.69 -5.01 -1.37
N ASP A 69 12.45 -6.06 -1.02
CA ASP A 69 13.90 -5.94 -0.92
C ASP A 69 14.53 -5.50 -2.25
N GLY A 70 15.53 -4.62 -2.18
CA GLY A 70 16.21 -4.06 -3.35
C GLY A 70 15.36 -3.16 -4.27
N LYS A 71 14.07 -2.94 -3.98
CA LYS A 71 13.16 -2.13 -4.80
C LYS A 71 12.86 -0.77 -4.18
N TRP A 72 12.54 0.22 -5.02
CA TRP A 72 11.99 1.48 -4.56
C TRP A 72 10.68 1.22 -3.80
N THR A 73 10.46 1.92 -2.70
CA THR A 73 9.21 1.83 -1.93
C THR A 73 8.27 2.96 -2.34
N TYR A 74 6.98 2.67 -2.52
CA TYR A 74 5.95 3.70 -2.69
C TYR A 74 5.14 3.87 -1.42
N LEU A 75 4.83 5.11 -1.06
CA LEU A 75 3.75 5.44 -0.14
C LEU A 75 2.61 6.07 -0.95
N ILE A 76 1.39 5.56 -0.76
CA ILE A 76 0.20 5.99 -1.50
C ILE A 76 -0.89 6.30 -0.46
N GLY A 77 -1.31 7.56 -0.40
CA GLY A 77 -2.38 8.05 0.47
C GLY A 77 -3.64 8.43 -0.28
N ASP A 78 -4.63 8.95 0.45
CA ASP A 78 -5.98 9.29 -0.05
C ASP A 78 -6.67 8.10 -0.75
N LEU A 79 -6.49 6.90 -0.21
CA LEU A 79 -7.16 5.73 -0.74
C LEU A 79 -8.61 5.68 -0.25
N ASP A 80 -9.50 5.34 -1.15
CA ASP A 80 -10.87 5.05 -0.82
C ASP A 80 -10.99 3.56 -0.53
N ALA A 81 -11.43 3.23 0.69
CA ALA A 81 -11.40 1.86 1.17
C ALA A 81 -12.38 0.94 0.42
N ASP A 82 -13.41 1.51 -0.19
CA ASP A 82 -14.50 0.77 -0.83
C ASP A 82 -14.23 0.57 -2.33
N SER A 83 -13.55 1.52 -2.98
CA SER A 83 -13.38 1.56 -4.44
C SER A 83 -11.96 1.27 -4.94
N HIS A 84 -10.91 1.51 -4.15
CA HIS A 84 -9.52 1.38 -4.64
C HIS A 84 -8.87 0.00 -4.39
N ILE A 85 -9.58 -0.98 -3.84
CA ILE A 85 -9.04 -2.33 -3.57
C ILE A 85 -8.42 -2.96 -4.82
N ALA A 86 -9.17 -3.00 -5.92
CA ALA A 86 -8.70 -3.60 -7.18
C ALA A 86 -7.49 -2.84 -7.75
N GLU A 87 -7.49 -1.52 -7.62
CA GLU A 87 -6.40 -0.66 -8.10
C GLU A 87 -5.10 -0.95 -7.34
N ILE A 88 -5.17 -1.12 -6.02
CA ILE A 88 -3.99 -1.42 -5.20
C ILE A 88 -3.47 -2.83 -5.43
N VAL A 89 -4.33 -3.85 -5.59
CA VAL A 89 -3.90 -5.20 -5.94
C VAL A 89 -3.17 -5.22 -7.28
N ASN A 90 -3.74 -4.57 -8.32
CA ASN A 90 -3.11 -4.47 -9.63
C ASN A 90 -1.79 -3.69 -9.58
N ALA A 91 -1.75 -2.59 -8.82
CA ALA A 91 -0.55 -1.81 -8.60
C ALA A 91 0.57 -2.63 -7.96
N ALA A 92 0.24 -3.45 -6.96
CA ALA A 92 1.19 -4.32 -6.29
C ALA A 92 1.69 -5.44 -7.22
N ALA A 93 0.84 -5.97 -8.09
CA ALA A 93 1.25 -6.93 -9.12
C ALA A 93 2.21 -6.31 -10.15
N SER A 94 1.92 -5.11 -10.69
CA SER A 94 2.86 -4.39 -11.56
C SER A 94 4.16 -4.03 -10.83
N PHE A 95 4.08 -3.69 -9.54
CA PHE A 95 5.25 -3.44 -8.72
C PHE A 95 6.12 -4.71 -8.57
N ALA A 96 5.49 -5.86 -8.34
CA ALA A 96 6.16 -7.17 -8.28
C ALA A 96 6.86 -7.50 -9.60
N ALA A 97 6.20 -7.29 -10.72
CA ALA A 97 6.75 -7.53 -12.06
C ALA A 97 7.89 -6.57 -12.44
N SER A 98 7.96 -5.39 -11.82
CA SER A 98 9.01 -4.42 -12.11
C SER A 98 10.35 -4.81 -11.47
N ALA A 99 11.45 -4.65 -12.21
CA ALA A 99 12.79 -5.01 -11.75
C ALA A 99 13.25 -4.19 -10.52
N ASN A 100 12.92 -2.90 -10.48
CA ASN A 100 13.38 -1.96 -9.45
C ASN A 100 12.26 -1.40 -8.56
N GLY A 101 11.03 -1.91 -8.67
CA GLY A 101 9.88 -1.36 -7.94
C GLY A 101 9.29 -0.11 -8.55
N ILE A 102 9.69 0.31 -9.76
CA ILE A 102 9.07 1.46 -10.43
C ILE A 102 8.00 0.97 -11.41
N VAL A 103 6.74 1.07 -10.98
CA VAL A 103 5.58 0.79 -11.84
C VAL A 103 5.55 1.77 -13.04
N PRO A 104 5.48 1.29 -14.29
CA PRO A 104 5.37 2.14 -15.47
C PRO A 104 4.17 3.08 -15.41
N TRP A 105 4.33 4.34 -15.85
CA TRP A 105 3.27 5.35 -15.72
C TRP A 105 1.93 4.95 -16.34
N LYS A 106 1.97 4.22 -17.46
CA LYS A 106 0.78 3.74 -18.19
C LYS A 106 -0.02 2.71 -17.40
N GLU A 107 0.66 1.91 -16.58
CA GLU A 107 0.05 0.85 -15.76
C GLU A 107 -0.46 1.35 -14.41
N ARG A 108 -0.11 2.59 -14.02
CA ARG A 108 -0.58 3.16 -12.75
C ARG A 108 -2.07 3.48 -12.83
N PRO A 109 -2.90 2.99 -11.91
CA PRO A 109 -4.28 3.42 -11.82
C PRO A 109 -4.37 4.88 -11.31
N ALA A 110 -5.56 5.49 -11.42
CA ALA A 110 -5.75 6.91 -11.12
C ALA A 110 -5.48 7.22 -9.65
N SER A 111 -5.92 6.36 -8.73
CA SER A 111 -5.63 6.48 -7.29
C SER A 111 -4.13 6.51 -7.02
N PHE A 112 -3.36 5.63 -7.68
CA PHE A 112 -1.90 5.61 -7.56
C PHE A 112 -1.31 6.94 -8.05
N ARG A 113 -1.62 7.38 -9.27
CA ARG A 113 -1.00 8.58 -9.86
C ARG A 113 -1.18 9.83 -8.99
N LYS A 114 -2.35 10.03 -8.39
CA LYS A 114 -2.67 11.18 -7.52
C LYS A 114 -2.26 10.93 -6.06
N GLY A 115 -2.25 9.67 -5.65
CA GLY A 115 -2.06 9.23 -4.27
C GLY A 115 -0.61 9.15 -3.84
N VAL A 116 0.38 9.12 -4.76
CA VAL A 116 1.80 9.03 -4.37
C VAL A 116 2.15 10.17 -3.41
N VAL A 117 2.54 9.78 -2.20
CA VAL A 117 3.05 10.67 -1.15
C VAL A 117 4.57 10.75 -1.29
N ALA A 118 5.20 9.59 -1.44
CA ALA A 118 6.64 9.48 -1.55
C ALA A 118 7.02 8.26 -2.38
N ARG A 119 8.22 8.33 -2.96
CA ARG A 119 8.92 7.20 -3.53
C ARG A 119 10.32 7.17 -2.93
N VAL A 120 10.60 6.18 -2.10
CA VAL A 120 11.82 6.07 -1.29
C VAL A 120 12.79 5.09 -1.96
N PRO A 121 14.07 5.42 -2.14
CA PRO A 121 15.03 4.51 -2.74
C PRO A 121 15.27 3.28 -1.85
N PRO A 122 15.65 2.13 -2.43
CA PRO A 122 16.10 1.00 -1.63
C PRO A 122 17.33 1.38 -0.81
N LEU A 123 17.53 0.69 0.31
CA LEU A 123 18.78 0.80 1.06
C LEU A 123 19.96 0.33 0.20
N PRO A 124 21.17 0.88 0.39
CA PRO A 124 22.38 0.27 -0.15
C PRO A 124 22.46 -1.20 0.27
N ALA A 125 22.90 -2.07 -0.63
CA ALA A 125 23.08 -3.48 -0.32
C ALA A 125 23.93 -3.60 0.96
N ARG A 126 23.36 -4.26 1.98
CA ARG A 126 24.07 -4.47 3.25
C ARG A 126 25.25 -5.39 2.95
N GLN A 127 26.47 -4.87 2.98
CA GLN A 127 27.66 -5.71 2.91
C GLN A 127 27.65 -6.61 4.14
N GLN A 128 27.39 -7.89 3.94
CA GLN A 128 27.54 -8.89 4.99
C GLN A 128 29.04 -9.15 5.14
N GLY A 129 29.63 -8.59 6.20
CA GLY A 129 30.99 -8.91 6.63
C GLY A 129 31.03 -10.20 7.43
#